data_AF-A0A926BMC0-F1
#
_entry.id   AF-A0A926BMC0-F1
#
_cell.length_a   1.000
_cell.length_b   1.000
_cell.length_c   1.000
_cell.angle_alpha   90.00
_cell.angle_beta   90.00
_cell.angle_gamma   90.00
#
_symmetry.space_group_name_H-M   'P 1'
#
loop_
_entity.id
_entity.type
_entity.pdbx_description
1 polymer ?
#
loop_
_entity_poly.entity_id
_entity_poly.type
_entity_poly.pdbx_seq_one_letter_code
_entity_poly.pdbx_strand_id
1 'polypeptide(L)'
;GARPVAAAYRNLVDHLGGVDAVVLVDGGTDSLMRGDEQGLGTPEEDSVSLYAVNRLEGVPTKLLACIGFGIDTFHSVCHAHFLESVAALAMKGAYLGAWSLLPQMPEAEAYRAAVEFVHAKMFNHPSIVNTSILSAVEGRFGNYHANYRTDGSELFINPLMSLYWGFDAVAVAERNLYLDLLATTETIPDVWKTLAAFRAGVTPREWVSLPM
;
A
#
# COMPACT_ATOMS: atom_id res chain seq x y z
N GLY A 1 -16.86 -2.31 3.31
CA GLY A 1 -16.48 -1.84 4.65
C GLY A 1 -15.68 -2.90 5.37
N ALA A 2 -15.22 -2.59 6.58
CA ALA A 2 -14.32 -3.42 7.36
C ALA A 2 -14.92 -4.76 7.80
N ARG A 3 -16.22 -4.79 8.12
CA ARG A 3 -16.92 -6.01 8.56
C ARG A 3 -16.95 -7.12 7.49
N PRO A 4 -17.41 -6.87 6.25
CA PRO A 4 -17.44 -7.92 5.24
C PRO A 4 -16.04 -8.36 4.82
N VAL A 5 -15.05 -7.47 4.78
CA VAL A 5 -13.66 -7.85 4.45
C VAL A 5 -13.06 -8.71 5.57
N ALA A 6 -13.27 -8.36 6.84
CA ALA A 6 -12.85 -9.22 7.96
C ALA A 6 -13.53 -10.59 7.93
N ALA A 7 -14.81 -10.66 7.53
CA ALA A 7 -15.51 -11.93 7.34
C ALA A 7 -14.93 -12.74 6.17
N ALA A 8 -14.62 -12.10 5.05
CA ALA A 8 -14.00 -12.73 3.90
C ALA A 8 -12.62 -13.34 4.24
N TYR A 9 -11.76 -12.60 4.96
CA TYR A 9 -10.48 -13.14 5.41
C TYR A 9 -10.64 -14.35 6.33
N ARG A 10 -11.55 -14.31 7.32
CA ARG A 10 -11.83 -15.47 8.18
C ARG A 10 -12.29 -16.68 7.38
N ASN A 11 -13.26 -16.48 6.49
CA ASN A 11 -13.75 -17.55 5.61
C ASN A 11 -12.64 -18.14 4.74
N LEU A 12 -11.72 -17.32 4.24
CA LEU A 12 -10.59 -17.77 3.44
C LEU A 12 -9.60 -18.59 4.29
N VAL A 13 -9.25 -18.12 5.48
CA VAL A 13 -8.39 -18.85 6.42
C VAL A 13 -9.00 -20.20 6.77
N ASP A 14 -10.29 -20.24 7.11
CA ASP A 14 -11.01 -21.48 7.41
C ASP A 14 -11.04 -22.43 6.20
N HIS A 15 -11.32 -21.90 5.00
CA HIS A 15 -11.36 -22.67 3.76
C HIS A 15 -10.01 -23.33 3.44
N LEU A 16 -8.91 -22.65 3.72
CA LEU A 16 -7.55 -23.16 3.53
C LEU A 16 -7.10 -24.12 4.64
N GLY A 17 -7.90 -24.29 5.70
CA GLY A 17 -7.56 -25.12 6.85
C GLY A 17 -6.58 -24.47 7.82
N GLY A 18 -6.53 -23.14 7.84
CA GLY A 18 -5.53 -22.35 8.56
C GLY A 18 -4.40 -21.86 7.66
N VAL A 19 -3.70 -20.81 8.10
CA VAL A 19 -2.50 -20.27 7.43
C VAL A 19 -1.48 -19.83 8.48
N ASP A 20 -0.20 -20.03 8.19
CA ASP A 20 0.88 -19.56 9.07
C ASP A 20 1.15 -18.06 8.92
N ALA A 21 0.84 -17.50 7.75
CA ALA A 21 1.12 -16.10 7.45
C ALA A 21 0.09 -15.46 6.52
N VAL A 22 -0.11 -14.16 6.69
CA VAL A 22 -0.79 -13.27 5.73
C VAL A 22 0.17 -12.14 5.37
N VAL A 23 0.32 -11.85 4.08
CA VAL A 23 1.11 -10.73 3.57
C VAL A 23 0.19 -9.80 2.81
N LEU A 24 -0.01 -8.60 3.34
CA LEU A 24 -0.64 -7.50 2.62
C LEU A 24 0.39 -6.87 1.68
N VAL A 25 0.00 -6.58 0.45
CA VAL A 25 0.87 -5.92 -0.54
C VAL A 25 0.18 -4.65 -1.01
N ASP A 26 0.75 -3.52 -0.62
CA ASP A 26 0.31 -2.18 -1.00
C ASP A 26 1.09 -1.73 -2.23
N GLY A 27 0.35 -1.45 -3.31
CA GLY A 27 0.85 -0.90 -4.57
C GLY A 27 1.13 0.59 -4.50
N GLY A 28 1.84 0.99 -3.45
CA GLY A 28 1.95 2.36 -2.99
C GLY A 28 2.63 2.42 -1.62
N THR A 29 2.41 3.53 -0.93
CA THR A 29 3.01 3.86 0.36
C THR A 29 2.02 4.48 1.35
N ASP A 30 0.77 4.68 0.95
CA ASP A 30 -0.29 5.28 1.75
C ASP A 30 -0.78 4.39 2.90
N SER A 31 -0.57 3.07 2.83
CA SER A 31 -0.88 2.18 3.96
C SER A 31 -0.11 2.49 5.25
N LEU A 32 0.99 3.26 5.17
CA LEU A 32 1.75 3.76 6.33
C LEU A 32 1.26 5.11 6.88
N MET A 33 0.29 5.75 6.21
CA MET A 33 -0.32 6.99 6.69
C MET A 33 -1.24 6.68 7.87
N ARG A 34 -1.04 7.37 8.98
CA ARG A 34 -1.80 7.10 10.22
C ARG A 34 -3.09 7.90 10.33
N GLY A 35 -3.27 8.95 9.51
CA GLY A 35 -4.50 9.73 9.41
C GLY A 35 -4.35 11.23 9.62
N ASP A 36 -3.26 11.69 10.23
CA ASP A 36 -3.00 13.11 10.53
C ASP A 36 -2.07 13.78 9.51
N GLU A 37 -1.62 13.07 8.49
CA GLU A 37 -0.83 13.60 7.39
C GLU A 37 -1.64 14.57 6.52
N GLN A 38 -0.96 15.43 5.74
CA GLN A 38 -1.65 16.41 4.89
C GLN A 38 -2.66 15.74 3.93
N GLY A 39 -2.21 14.71 3.22
CA GLY A 39 -3.02 13.82 2.40
C GLY A 39 -2.75 12.37 2.76
N LEU A 40 -3.73 11.50 2.50
CA LEU A 40 -3.71 10.08 2.88
C LEU A 40 -3.64 9.14 1.67
N GLY A 41 -3.53 9.65 0.44
CA GLY A 41 -3.67 8.80 -0.75
C GLY A 41 -5.11 8.31 -0.92
N THR A 42 -5.24 7.00 -1.10
CA THR A 42 -6.49 6.24 -1.23
C THR A 42 -6.62 5.21 -0.11
N PRO A 43 -6.72 5.66 1.15
CA PRO A 43 -6.51 4.80 2.32
C PRO A 43 -7.61 3.76 2.54
N GLU A 44 -8.73 3.81 1.80
CA GLU A 44 -9.92 3.04 2.09
C GLU A 44 -9.71 1.52 2.01
N GLU A 45 -9.09 1.05 0.93
CA GLU A 45 -8.88 -0.38 0.71
C GLU A 45 -7.78 -0.93 1.63
N ASP A 46 -6.70 -0.18 1.80
CA ASP A 46 -5.59 -0.55 2.68
C ASP A 46 -6.01 -0.59 4.13
N SER A 47 -6.71 0.43 4.62
CA SER A 47 -7.15 0.49 6.02
C SER A 47 -8.18 -0.58 6.34
N VAL A 48 -9.07 -0.92 5.41
CA VAL A 48 -10.03 -2.01 5.58
C VAL A 48 -9.31 -3.38 5.61
N SER A 49 -8.33 -3.58 4.75
CA SER A 49 -7.52 -4.82 4.70
C SER A 49 -6.65 -4.96 5.96
N LEU A 50 -5.98 -3.87 6.36
CA LEU A 50 -5.18 -3.79 7.57
C LEU A 50 -6.04 -4.05 8.82
N TYR A 51 -7.22 -3.44 8.90
CA TYR A 51 -8.18 -3.69 9.99
C TYR A 51 -8.55 -5.17 10.07
N ALA A 52 -8.88 -5.78 8.93
CA ALA A 52 -9.31 -7.16 8.85
C ALA A 52 -8.20 -8.13 9.27
N VAL A 53 -7.00 -7.98 8.69
CA VAL A 53 -5.85 -8.84 8.98
C VAL A 53 -5.36 -8.67 10.42
N ASN A 54 -5.34 -7.44 10.95
CA ASN A 54 -4.97 -7.20 12.34
C ASN A 54 -5.83 -8.02 13.31
N ARG A 55 -7.13 -8.16 13.02
CA ARG A 55 -8.10 -8.91 13.83
C ARG A 55 -8.23 -10.39 13.51
N LEU A 56 -7.44 -10.92 12.57
CA LEU A 56 -7.41 -12.37 12.33
C LEU A 56 -6.79 -13.10 13.51
N GLU A 57 -7.54 -14.03 14.08
CA GLU A 57 -7.05 -14.94 15.11
C GLU A 57 -6.42 -16.17 14.46
N GLY A 58 -5.52 -16.86 15.17
CA GLY A 58 -4.89 -18.10 14.69
C GLY A 58 -3.84 -17.93 13.58
N VAL A 59 -3.58 -16.71 13.10
CA VAL A 59 -2.53 -16.40 12.12
C VAL A 59 -1.34 -15.76 12.83
N PRO A 60 -0.21 -16.49 13.02
CA PRO A 60 0.90 -16.00 13.84
C PRO A 60 1.75 -14.92 13.15
N THR A 61 1.79 -14.87 11.81
CA THR A 61 2.61 -13.90 11.08
C THR A 61 1.74 -13.01 10.17
N LYS A 62 1.83 -11.70 10.35
CA LYS A 62 1.07 -10.71 9.57
C LYS A 62 2.03 -9.64 9.09
N LEU A 63 2.23 -9.57 7.78
CA LEU A 63 3.22 -8.72 7.15
C LEU A 63 2.54 -7.71 6.24
N LEU A 64 3.17 -6.55 6.06
CA LEU A 64 2.83 -5.57 5.05
C LEU A 64 4.07 -5.31 4.18
N ALA A 65 3.89 -5.35 2.87
CA ALA A 65 4.88 -4.94 1.90
C ALA A 65 4.37 -3.72 1.14
N CYS A 66 5.09 -2.60 1.19
CA CYS A 66 4.83 -1.43 0.36
C CYS A 66 5.79 -1.45 -0.83
N ILE A 67 5.26 -1.32 -2.05
CA ILE A 67 6.03 -1.37 -3.30
C ILE A 67 5.71 -0.15 -4.16
N GLY A 68 6.61 0.23 -5.06
CA GLY A 68 6.32 1.35 -5.97
C GLY A 68 6.36 2.72 -5.31
N PHE A 69 7.36 2.95 -4.45
CA PHE A 69 7.60 4.24 -3.79
C PHE A 69 7.39 5.45 -4.72
N GLY A 70 6.42 6.29 -4.35
CA GLY A 70 6.11 7.56 -5.00
C GLY A 70 5.08 7.52 -6.12
N ILE A 71 4.47 6.36 -6.39
CA ILE A 71 3.29 6.26 -7.26
C ILE A 71 2.14 7.14 -6.72
N ASP A 72 1.96 7.20 -5.40
CA ASP A 72 0.80 7.86 -4.79
C ASP A 72 1.03 9.35 -4.51
N THR A 73 2.16 9.93 -4.93
CA THR A 73 2.42 11.36 -4.68
C THR A 73 1.38 12.24 -5.36
N PHE A 74 0.87 11.81 -6.52
CA PHE A 74 -0.21 12.48 -7.24
C PHE A 74 -1.59 12.27 -6.58
N HIS A 75 -1.68 11.40 -5.56
CA HIS A 75 -2.81 11.24 -4.65
C HIS A 75 -2.54 11.93 -3.28
N SER A 76 -1.64 12.92 -3.25
CA SER A 76 -1.31 13.72 -2.07
C SER A 76 -0.59 12.95 -0.95
N VAL A 77 0.15 11.89 -1.27
CA VAL A 77 1.02 11.21 -0.29
C VAL A 77 2.36 11.94 -0.18
N CYS A 78 2.69 12.35 1.04
CA CYS A 78 3.94 13.04 1.36
C CYS A 78 5.06 12.02 1.66
N HIS A 79 6.07 11.96 0.80
CA HIS A 79 7.21 11.04 0.96
C HIS A 79 7.97 11.23 2.28
N ALA A 80 8.08 12.46 2.77
CA ALA A 80 8.74 12.72 4.06
C ALA A 80 7.96 12.08 5.22
N HIS A 81 6.63 12.14 5.20
CA HIS A 81 5.80 11.46 6.19
C HIS A 81 5.88 9.93 6.08
N PHE A 82 5.97 9.39 4.86
CA PHE A 82 6.24 7.96 4.71
C PHE A 82 7.56 7.57 5.35
N LEU A 83 8.66 8.25 5.02
CA LEU A 83 9.99 7.95 5.58
C LEU A 83 10.02 8.14 7.10
N GLU A 84 9.31 9.14 7.64
CA GLU A 84 9.12 9.29 9.08
C GLU A 84 8.35 8.10 9.69
N SER A 85 7.29 7.63 9.05
CA SER A 85 6.55 6.43 9.49
C SER A 85 7.44 5.18 9.46
N VAL A 86 8.29 5.01 8.44
CA VAL A 86 9.31 3.95 8.40
C VAL A 86 10.25 4.05 9.59
N ALA A 87 10.78 5.24 9.89
CA ALA A 87 11.66 5.46 11.04
C ALA A 87 10.96 5.17 12.37
N ALA A 88 9.70 5.58 12.53
CA ALA A 88 8.90 5.31 13.72
C ALA A 88 8.65 3.81 13.94
N LEU A 89 8.36 3.06 12.87
CA LEU A 89 8.20 1.60 12.92
C LEU A 89 9.55 0.90 13.18
N ALA A 90 10.65 1.39 12.60
CA ALA A 90 11.98 0.87 12.87
C ALA A 90 12.38 1.01 14.34
N MET A 91 12.07 2.14 14.99
CA MET A 91 12.30 2.30 16.44
C MET A 91 11.53 1.29 17.29
N LYS A 92 10.42 0.76 16.79
CA LYS A 92 9.64 -0.31 17.44
C LYS A 92 10.08 -1.72 17.06
N GLY A 93 11.11 -1.87 16.21
CA GLY A 93 11.51 -3.16 15.64
C GLY A 93 10.52 -3.73 14.63
N ALA A 94 9.58 -2.90 14.14
CA ALA A 94 8.51 -3.31 13.23
C ALA A 94 8.82 -3.08 11.74
N TYR A 95 9.95 -2.45 11.42
CA TYR A 95 10.48 -2.39 10.06
C TYR A 95 11.37 -3.60 9.81
N LEU A 96 10.97 -4.45 8.86
CA LEU A 96 11.62 -5.72 8.55
C LEU A 96 12.71 -5.61 7.49
N GLY A 97 12.94 -4.39 6.99
CA GLY A 97 13.95 -4.07 5.98
C GLY A 97 13.35 -3.77 4.61
N ALA A 98 14.24 -3.43 3.68
CA ALA A 98 13.89 -3.22 2.29
C ALA A 98 14.89 -3.90 1.36
N TRP A 99 14.42 -4.32 0.20
CA TRP A 99 15.25 -4.94 -0.84
C TRP A 99 14.85 -4.43 -2.22
N SER A 100 15.81 -4.42 -3.15
CA SER A 100 15.57 -4.03 -4.54
C SER A 100 15.19 -5.23 -5.40
N LEU A 101 14.21 -5.05 -6.27
CA LEU A 101 13.96 -5.93 -7.39
C LEU A 101 14.83 -5.50 -8.58
N LEU A 102 15.86 -6.30 -8.91
CA LEU A 102 16.78 -6.01 -10.02
C LEU A 102 16.36 -6.76 -11.28
N PRO A 103 16.57 -6.19 -12.48
CA PRO A 103 16.07 -6.80 -13.73
C PRO A 103 16.70 -8.17 -14.03
N GLN A 104 17.87 -8.50 -13.48
CA GLN A 104 18.51 -9.80 -13.69
C GLN A 104 17.98 -10.89 -12.74
N MET A 105 17.12 -10.55 -11.78
CA MET A 105 16.61 -11.49 -10.79
C MET A 105 15.48 -12.34 -11.38
N PRO A 106 15.42 -13.65 -11.07
CA PRO A 106 14.32 -14.50 -11.52
C PRO A 106 12.96 -14.00 -11.02
N GLU A 107 12.91 -13.34 -9.85
CA GLU A 107 11.71 -12.71 -9.31
C GLU A 107 11.22 -11.54 -10.19
N ALA A 108 12.13 -10.78 -10.80
CA ALA A 108 11.78 -9.68 -11.69
C ALA A 108 11.19 -10.19 -13.00
N GLU A 109 11.76 -11.27 -13.55
CA GLU A 109 11.22 -11.96 -14.72
C GLU A 109 9.85 -12.59 -14.44
N ALA A 110 9.68 -13.23 -13.28
CA ALA A 110 8.38 -13.77 -12.87
C ALA A 110 7.33 -12.66 -12.70
N TYR A 111 7.71 -11.52 -12.12
CA TYR A 111 6.83 -10.38 -11.96
C TYR A 111 6.43 -9.77 -13.32
N ARG A 112 7.38 -9.59 -14.24
CA ARG A 112 7.13 -9.16 -15.62
C ARG A 112 6.13 -10.09 -16.31
N ALA A 113 6.37 -11.40 -16.27
CA ALA A 113 5.50 -12.39 -16.88
C ALA A 113 4.07 -12.35 -16.31
N ALA A 114 3.92 -12.17 -15.00
CA ALA A 114 2.62 -12.04 -14.35
C ALA A 114 1.89 -10.77 -14.81
N VAL A 115 2.58 -9.63 -14.89
CA VAL A 115 2.01 -8.37 -15.36
C VAL A 115 1.59 -8.45 -16.82
N GLU A 116 2.43 -9.01 -17.69
CA GLU A 116 2.12 -9.23 -19.10
C GLU A 116 0.90 -10.13 -19.28
N PHE A 117 0.82 -11.22 -18.51
CA PHE A 117 -0.35 -12.11 -18.53
C PHE A 117 -1.63 -11.38 -18.13
N VAL A 118 -1.60 -10.61 -17.03
CA VAL A 118 -2.76 -9.85 -16.56
C VAL A 118 -3.16 -8.79 -17.60
N HIS A 119 -2.20 -8.06 -18.18
CA HIS A 119 -2.49 -7.08 -19.22
C HIS A 119 -3.10 -7.69 -20.48
N ALA A 120 -2.65 -8.88 -20.89
CA ALA A 120 -3.26 -9.59 -22.01
C ALA A 120 -4.72 -10.00 -21.72
N LYS A 121 -5.05 -10.32 -20.46
CA LYS A 121 -6.42 -10.69 -20.04
C LYS A 121 -7.30 -9.49 -19.72
N MET A 122 -6.72 -8.38 -19.29
CA MET A 122 -7.40 -7.16 -18.85
C MET A 122 -6.95 -5.95 -19.69
N PHE A 123 -6.91 -6.11 -21.00
CA PHE A 123 -6.31 -5.13 -21.92
C PHE A 123 -6.94 -3.73 -21.87
N ASN A 124 -8.19 -3.60 -21.43
CA ASN A 124 -8.87 -2.31 -21.25
C ASN A 124 -8.53 -1.61 -19.93
N HIS A 125 -7.91 -2.32 -18.98
CA HIS A 125 -7.57 -1.83 -17.66
C HIS A 125 -6.15 -2.27 -17.22
N PRO A 126 -5.09 -1.97 -17.99
CA PRO A 126 -3.74 -2.31 -17.57
C PRO A 126 -3.39 -1.56 -16.27
N SER A 127 -2.60 -2.21 -15.42
CA SER A 127 -2.23 -1.68 -14.11
C SER A 127 -1.28 -0.50 -14.28
N ILE A 128 -1.60 0.65 -13.67
CA ILE A 128 -0.69 1.80 -13.63
C ILE A 128 0.47 1.47 -12.69
N VAL A 129 0.15 0.97 -11.50
CA VAL A 129 1.13 0.67 -10.45
C VAL A 129 2.21 -0.29 -10.93
N ASN A 130 1.79 -1.50 -11.37
CA ASN A 130 2.74 -2.54 -11.75
C ASN A 130 3.55 -2.13 -13.00
N THR A 131 2.96 -1.36 -13.91
CA THR A 131 3.67 -0.83 -15.08
C THR A 131 4.75 0.17 -14.67
N SER A 132 4.46 1.05 -13.70
CA SER A 132 5.44 2.02 -13.19
C SER A 132 6.60 1.32 -12.48
N ILE A 133 6.32 0.29 -11.68
CA ILE A 133 7.35 -0.52 -11.01
C ILE A 133 8.24 -1.22 -12.04
N LEU A 134 7.66 -1.89 -13.05
CA LEU A 134 8.45 -2.52 -14.12
C LEU A 134 9.29 -1.50 -14.90
N SER A 135 8.74 -0.32 -15.18
CA SER A 135 9.49 0.76 -15.83
C SER A 135 10.70 1.18 -14.99
N ALA A 136 10.56 1.27 -13.67
CA ALA A 136 11.68 1.56 -12.77
C ALA A 136 12.71 0.42 -12.74
N VAL A 137 12.27 -0.85 -12.72
CA VAL A 137 13.15 -2.03 -12.79
C VAL A 137 13.95 -2.04 -14.10
N GLU A 138 13.37 -1.56 -15.20
CA GLU A 138 14.04 -1.39 -16.50
C GLU A 138 14.98 -0.18 -16.57
N GLY A 139 15.10 0.59 -15.50
CA GLY A 139 15.94 1.78 -15.44
C GLY A 139 15.34 3.01 -16.13
N ARG A 140 14.02 3.04 -16.37
CA ARG A 140 13.31 4.25 -16.81
C ARG A 140 13.27 5.27 -15.66
N PHE A 141 13.16 6.55 -16.02
CA PHE A 141 13.14 7.66 -15.06
C PHE A 141 12.28 8.83 -15.56
N GLY A 142 11.67 9.56 -14.62
CA GLY A 142 10.87 10.76 -14.89
C GLY A 142 9.49 10.45 -15.46
N ASN A 143 8.99 11.32 -16.32
CA ASN A 143 7.64 11.23 -16.90
C ASN A 143 7.58 10.20 -18.05
N TYR A 144 7.71 8.92 -17.72
CA TYR A 144 7.69 7.81 -18.66
C TYR A 144 6.37 7.04 -18.60
N HIS A 145 5.70 6.93 -19.75
CA HIS A 145 4.40 6.26 -19.90
C HIS A 145 4.57 4.97 -20.71
N ALA A 146 4.42 3.81 -20.06
CA ALA A 146 4.52 2.53 -20.76
C ALA A 146 3.20 2.07 -21.42
N ASN A 147 2.06 2.65 -21.02
CA ASN A 147 0.76 2.37 -21.63
C ASN A 147 -0.20 3.57 -21.54
N TYR A 148 -1.28 3.48 -22.31
CA TYR A 148 -2.25 4.56 -22.53
C TYR A 148 -3.03 4.99 -21.28
N ARG A 149 -3.10 4.18 -20.21
CA ARG A 149 -3.85 4.54 -18.98
C ARG A 149 -3.32 5.77 -18.28
N THR A 150 -2.08 6.13 -18.57
CA THR A 150 -1.37 7.27 -17.98
C THR A 150 -1.22 8.43 -18.96
N ASP A 151 -1.80 8.33 -20.16
CA ASP A 151 -1.73 9.42 -21.15
C ASP A 151 -2.43 10.66 -20.61
N GLY A 152 -1.74 11.80 -20.68
CA GLY A 152 -2.26 13.09 -20.20
C GLY A 152 -2.11 13.34 -18.70
N SER A 153 -1.50 12.42 -17.95
CA SER A 153 -1.04 12.65 -16.56
C SER A 153 0.46 12.95 -16.51
N GLU A 154 0.95 13.34 -15.34
CA GLU A 154 2.39 13.34 -15.03
C GLU A 154 2.71 12.10 -14.21
N LEU A 155 3.85 11.48 -14.50
CA LEU A 155 4.46 10.39 -13.75
C LEU A 155 5.85 10.80 -13.30
N PHE A 156 6.33 10.15 -12.25
CA PHE A 156 7.70 10.30 -11.79
C PHE A 156 8.32 8.94 -11.51
N ILE A 157 8.58 8.19 -12.59
CA ILE A 157 9.28 6.92 -12.49
C ILE A 157 10.64 7.16 -11.85
N ASN A 158 10.97 6.40 -10.81
CA ASN A 158 12.22 6.58 -10.08
C ASN A 158 12.75 5.23 -9.56
N PRO A 159 14.07 5.10 -9.32
CA PRO A 159 14.65 3.82 -8.90
C PRO A 159 14.12 3.28 -7.56
N LEU A 160 13.59 4.13 -6.67
CA LEU A 160 13.04 3.69 -5.39
C LEU A 160 11.72 2.92 -5.56
N MET A 161 11.04 3.05 -6.71
CA MET A 161 9.86 2.23 -7.03
C MET A 161 10.19 0.73 -7.12
N SER A 162 11.45 0.36 -7.38
CA SER A 162 11.90 -1.04 -7.39
C SER A 162 12.13 -1.62 -5.99
N LEU A 163 12.04 -0.79 -4.93
CA LEU A 163 12.20 -1.23 -3.56
C LEU A 163 10.90 -1.79 -3.00
N TYR A 164 11.05 -2.91 -2.28
CA TYR A 164 10.02 -3.51 -1.46
C TYR A 164 10.34 -3.18 -0.01
N TRP A 165 9.39 -2.61 0.71
CA TRP A 165 9.54 -2.22 2.11
C TRP A 165 8.68 -3.14 2.98
N GLY A 166 9.30 -3.93 3.85
CA GLY A 166 8.62 -4.90 4.70
C GLY A 166 8.36 -4.39 6.10
N PHE A 167 7.16 -4.66 6.63
CA PHE A 167 6.73 -4.26 7.96
C PHE A 167 5.94 -5.36 8.67
N ASP A 168 5.97 -5.33 10.00
CA ASP A 168 4.98 -6.01 10.82
C ASP A 168 3.62 -5.29 10.69
N ALA A 169 2.61 -5.99 10.16
CA ALA A 169 1.32 -5.38 9.88
C ALA A 169 0.53 -5.04 11.16
N VAL A 170 0.76 -5.74 12.27
CA VAL A 170 0.11 -5.44 13.55
C VAL A 170 0.62 -4.11 14.09
N ALA A 171 1.94 -3.89 14.05
CA ALA A 171 2.53 -2.63 14.48
C ALA A 171 2.12 -1.44 13.60
N VAL A 172 1.90 -1.65 12.29
CA VAL A 172 1.32 -0.64 11.39
C VAL A 172 -0.12 -0.34 11.80
N ALA A 173 -0.93 -1.38 12.08
CA ALA A 173 -2.31 -1.23 12.53
C ALA A 173 -2.42 -0.45 13.85
N GLU A 174 -1.57 -0.74 14.83
CA GLU A 174 -1.51 -0.03 16.12
C GLU A 174 -1.14 1.45 15.98
N ARG A 175 -0.43 1.82 14.91
CA ARG A 175 -0.04 3.21 14.65
C ARG A 175 -1.17 4.02 14.02
N ASN A 176 -2.11 3.38 13.33
CA ASN A 176 -3.18 4.03 12.61
C ASN A 176 -4.24 4.61 13.56
N LEU A 177 -4.51 5.91 13.43
CA LEU A 177 -5.31 6.69 14.39
C LEU A 177 -6.82 6.53 14.20
N TYR A 178 -7.27 5.96 13.09
CA TYR A 178 -8.68 5.83 12.75
C TYR A 178 -9.11 4.38 12.51
N LEU A 179 -8.18 3.42 12.51
CA LEU A 179 -8.44 2.03 12.14
C LEU A 179 -9.59 1.41 12.93
N ASP A 180 -9.62 1.62 14.24
CA ASP A 180 -10.66 1.09 15.11
C ASP A 180 -12.04 1.72 14.87
N LEU A 181 -12.09 2.94 14.33
CA LEU A 181 -13.35 3.60 13.96
C LEU A 181 -14.03 2.89 12.78
N LEU A 182 -13.28 2.13 11.99
CA LEU A 182 -13.81 1.37 10.86
C LEU A 182 -14.62 0.14 11.29
N ALA A 183 -14.59 -0.24 12.56
CA ALA A 183 -15.11 -1.52 13.05
C ALA A 183 -16.58 -1.81 12.72
N THR A 184 -17.39 -0.77 12.54
CA THR A 184 -18.83 -0.87 12.25
C THR A 184 -19.17 -0.68 10.77
N THR A 185 -18.18 -0.41 9.91
CA THR A 185 -18.43 -0.11 8.49
C THR A 185 -18.79 -1.37 7.70
N GLU A 186 -19.89 -1.30 6.95
CA GLU A 186 -20.37 -2.40 6.10
C GLU A 186 -20.04 -2.13 4.63
N THR A 187 -20.18 -0.88 4.18
CA THR A 187 -20.02 -0.46 2.79
C THR A 187 -18.80 0.44 2.59
N ILE A 188 -18.43 0.75 1.34
CA ILE A 188 -17.40 1.77 1.05
C ILE A 188 -17.85 3.18 1.47
N PRO A 189 -19.11 3.60 1.23
CA PRO A 189 -19.63 4.86 1.76
C PRO A 189 -19.52 5.01 3.28
N ASP A 190 -19.68 3.92 4.04
CA ASP A 190 -19.48 3.95 5.50
C ASP A 190 -18.02 4.26 5.86
N VAL A 191 -17.06 3.68 5.13
CA VAL A 191 -15.62 3.95 5.31
C VAL A 191 -15.32 5.41 5.01
N TRP A 192 -15.79 5.93 3.86
CA TRP A 192 -15.64 7.34 3.50
C TRP A 192 -16.21 8.27 4.57
N LYS A 193 -17.41 7.99 5.06
CA LYS A 193 -18.06 8.81 6.10
C LYS A 193 -17.26 8.79 7.41
N THR A 194 -16.79 7.62 7.82
CA THR A 194 -15.97 7.48 9.04
C THR A 194 -14.64 8.22 8.90
N LEU A 195 -13.94 8.07 7.77
CA LEU A 195 -12.71 8.78 7.48
C LEU A 195 -12.91 10.29 7.45
N ALA A 196 -13.95 10.78 6.77
CA ALA A 196 -14.27 12.21 6.72
C ALA A 196 -14.56 12.78 8.12
N ALA A 197 -15.32 12.04 8.94
CA ALA A 197 -15.61 12.44 10.31
C ALA A 197 -14.34 12.49 11.19
N PHE A 198 -13.47 11.48 11.08
CA PHE A 198 -12.17 11.48 11.75
C PHE A 198 -11.32 12.67 11.31
N ARG A 199 -11.20 12.90 9.99
CA ARG A 199 -10.41 13.98 9.39
C ARG A 199 -10.90 15.36 9.81
N ALA A 200 -12.20 15.55 10.00
CA ALA A 200 -12.75 16.81 10.50
C ALA A 200 -12.32 17.14 11.94
N GLY A 201 -11.90 16.14 12.71
CA GLY A 201 -11.44 16.30 14.10
C GLY A 201 -9.92 16.38 14.26
N VAL A 202 -9.15 16.33 13.17
CA VAL A 202 -7.67 16.30 13.20
C VAL A 202 -7.12 17.48 12.43
N THR A 203 -6.14 18.18 13.01
CA THR A 203 -5.36 19.19 12.28
C THR A 203 -4.32 18.48 11.41
N PRO A 204 -4.42 18.55 10.07
CA PRO A 204 -3.45 17.89 9.21
C PRO A 204 -2.06 18.50 9.37
N ARG A 205 -1.04 17.65 9.36
CA ARG A 205 0.36 18.04 9.33
C ARG A 205 0.70 18.69 7.98
N GLU A 206 1.65 19.61 7.99
CA GLU A 206 2.09 20.30 6.76
C GLU A 206 2.86 19.36 5.82
N TRP A 207 2.85 19.66 4.53
CA TRP A 207 3.71 18.97 3.57
C TRP A 207 5.18 19.27 3.86
N VAL A 208 6.01 18.23 3.85
CA VAL A 208 7.46 18.37 3.97
C VAL A 208 8.10 17.84 2.70
N SER A 209 8.79 18.72 1.98
CA SER A 209 9.62 18.31 0.84
C SER A 209 10.90 17.65 1.35
N LEU A 210 11.33 16.59 0.67
CA LEU A 210 12.64 16.00 0.93
C LEU A 210 13.74 17.01 0.56
N PRO A 211 14.84 17.09 1.32
CA PRO A 211 15.98 17.89 0.92
C PRO A 211 16.58 17.26 -0.35
N MET A 212 16.51 17.98 -1.46
CA MET A 212 17.18 17.62 -2.72
C MET A 212 18.42 18.47 -2.93
#